data_AF-A0A6L5YJF2-F1
#
_entry.id   AF-A0A6L5YJF2-F1
#
_cell.length_a   1.000
_cell.length_b   1.000
_cell.length_c   1.000
_cell.angle_alpha   90.00
_cell.angle_beta   90.00
_cell.angle_gamma   90.00
#
_symmetry.space_group_name_H-M   'P 1'
#
loop_
_entity.id
_entity.type
_entity.pdbx_description
1 polymer ?
#
loop_
_entity_poly.entity_id
_entity_poly.type
_entity_poly.pdbx_seq_one_letter_code
_entity_poly.pdbx_strand_id
1 'polypeptide(L)' 'MVHPEDLTQVEESIWQQIESGMNGYNDYVKYRLAVKDGTYKTVLDYGRIVESEHYGSVFYVLIVDYDFIESHYHH' A
#
# COMPACT_ATOMS: atom_id res chain seq x y z
N MET A 1 -8.82 8.40 -2.71
CA MET A 1 -9.53 7.92 -1.50
C MET A 1 -9.78 6.43 -1.66
N VAL A 2 -9.60 5.63 -0.61
CA VAL A 2 -9.84 4.18 -0.65
C VAL A 2 -11.34 3.91 -0.83
N HIS A 3 -11.71 2.88 -1.60
CA HIS A 3 -13.10 2.46 -1.74
C HIS A 3 -13.67 2.06 -0.37
N PRO A 4 -14.92 2.43 -0.01
CA PRO A 4 -15.46 2.19 1.33
C PRO A 4 -15.40 0.73 1.79
N GLU A 5 -15.65 -0.21 0.88
CA GLU A 5 -15.57 -1.66 1.17
C GLU A 5 -14.14 -2.16 1.44
N ASP A 6 -13.12 -1.44 0.96
CA ASP A 6 -11.72 -1.85 1.14
C ASP A 6 -11.11 -1.17 2.39
N LEU A 7 -11.76 -0.14 2.94
CA LEU A 7 -11.17 0.73 3.96
C LEU A 7 -10.72 -0.03 5.21
N THR A 8 -11.61 -0.85 5.79
CA THR A 8 -11.31 -1.60 7.01
C THR A 8 -10.13 -2.56 6.81
N GLN A 9 -10.14 -3.31 5.70
CA GLN A 9 -9.06 -4.26 5.41
C GLN A 9 -7.71 -3.54 5.20
N VAL A 10 -7.72 -2.41 4.51
CA VAL A 10 -6.50 -1.62 4.26
C VAL A 10 -5.95 -1.05 5.56
N GLU A 11 -6.79 -0.47 6.40
CA GLU A 11 -6.38 0.06 7.71
C GLU A 11 -5.81 -1.04 8.62
N GLU A 12 -6.47 -2.19 8.70
CA GLU A 12 -5.99 -3.33 9.49
C GLU A 12 -4.63 -3.83 8.98
N SER A 13 -4.44 -3.93 7.67
CA SER A 13 -3.16 -4.38 7.10
C SER A 13 -2.02 -3.41 7.39
N ILE A 14 -2.26 -2.09 7.33
CA ILE A 14 -1.25 -1.08 7.68
C ILE A 14 -0.86 -1.21 9.15
N TRP A 15 -1.83 -1.36 10.06
CA TRP A 15 -1.53 -1.51 11.48
C TRP A 15 -0.78 -2.80 11.79
N GLN A 16 -1.14 -3.91 11.17
CA GLN A 16 -0.40 -5.17 11.31
C GLN A 16 1.05 -5.05 10.85
N GLN A 17 1.32 -4.32 9.76
CA GLN A 17 2.68 -4.08 9.30
C GLN A 17 3.49 -3.26 10.31
N ILE A 18 2.88 -2.22 10.90
CA ILE A 18 3.52 -1.39 11.92
C ILE A 18 3.79 -2.19 13.20
N GLU A 19 2.80 -2.95 13.68
CA GLU A 19 2.86 -3.66 14.97
C GLU A 19 3.75 -4.91 14.92
N SER A 20 3.81 -5.59 13.77
CA SER A 20 4.59 -6.83 13.64
C SER A 20 6.10 -6.60 13.68
N GLY A 21 6.58 -5.37 13.55
CA GLY A 21 8.02 -5.04 13.56
C GLY A 21 8.82 -5.77 12.47
N MET A 22 8.15 -6.30 11.44
CA MET A 22 8.76 -7.07 10.36
C MET A 22 9.57 -6.15 9.46
N ASN A 23 10.81 -5.90 9.84
CA ASN A 23 11.81 -5.24 9.00
C ASN A 23 12.18 -6.16 7.82
N GLY A 24 11.37 -6.16 6.76
CA GLY A 24 11.76 -6.72 5.45
C GLY A 24 10.75 -7.62 4.73
N TYR A 25 9.53 -7.84 5.22
CA TYR A 25 8.51 -8.52 4.41
C TYR A 25 7.81 -7.51 3.49
N ASN A 26 7.95 -7.72 2.18
CA ASN A 26 7.28 -6.94 1.13
C ASN A 26 5.81 -7.35 1.00
N ASP A 27 5.02 -7.27 2.08
CA ASP A 27 3.58 -7.44 1.94
C ASP A 27 3.00 -6.21 1.25
N TYR A 28 2.24 -6.45 0.19
CA TYR A 28 1.53 -5.42 -0.54
C TYR A 28 0.05 -5.48 -0.19
N VAL A 29 -0.56 -4.31 -0.01
CA VAL A 29 -2.02 -4.20 0.15
C VAL A 29 -2.61 -3.87 -1.21
N LYS A 30 -3.54 -4.69 -1.69
CA LYS A 30 -4.27 -4.44 -2.95
C LYS A 30 -5.63 -3.84 -2.64
N TYR A 31 -5.93 -2.66 -3.17
CA TYR A 31 -7.23 -2.00 -2.95
C TYR A 31 -7.63 -1.10 -4.12
N ARG A 32 -8.88 -0.62 -4.08
CA ARG A 32 -9.43 0.33 -5.04
C ARG A 32 -9.21 1.77 -4.58
N LEU A 33 -8.51 2.56 -5.39
CA LEU A 33 -8.25 3.97 -5.18
C LEU A 33 -9.13 4.82 -6.11
N ALA A 34 -9.93 5.72 -5.53
CA ALA A 34 -10.71 6.69 -6.27
C ALA A 34 -9.79 7.63 -7.06
N VAL A 35 -10.08 7.80 -8.35
CA VAL A 35 -9.39 8.73 -9.25
C VAL A 35 -10.26 9.96 -9.53
N LYS A 36 -9.70 10.97 -10.21
CA LYS A 36 -10.29 12.31 -10.34
C LYS A 36 -11.72 12.32 -10.91
N ASP A 37 -12.06 11.38 -11.79
CA ASP A 37 -13.37 11.29 -12.43
C ASP A 37 -14.44 10.57 -11.57
N GLY A 38 -14.09 10.14 -10.35
CA GLY A 38 -14.98 9.44 -9.43
C GLY A 38 -15.03 7.92 -9.64
N THR A 39 -14.33 7.39 -10.64
CA THR A 39 -14.12 5.94 -10.78
C THR A 39 -13.00 5.45 -9.85
N TYR A 40 -12.76 4.14 -9.86
CA TYR A 40 -11.74 3.51 -9.03
C TYR A 40 -10.74 2.74 -9.89
N LYS A 41 -9.46 2.79 -9.50
CA LYS A 41 -8.39 1.94 -10.02
C LYS A 41 -7.88 1.00 -8.95
N THR A 42 -7.58 -0.23 -9.32
CA THR A 42 -6.88 -1.16 -8.44
C THR A 42 -5.40 -0.80 -8.37
N VAL A 43 -4.89 -0.69 -7.15
CA VAL A 43 -3.49 -0.36 -6.89
C VAL A 43 -2.87 -1.36 -5.93
N LEU A 44 -1.55 -1.46 -5.98
CA LEU A 44 -0.73 -2.12 -4.97
C LEU A 44 -0.05 -1.05 -4.12
N ASP A 45 -0.14 -1.21 -2.81
CA ASP A 45 0.51 -0.37 -1.82
C ASP A 45 1.65 -1.13 -1.17
N TYR A 46 2.87 -0.65 -1.39
CA TYR A 46 4.10 -1.15 -0.79
C TYR A 46 4.53 -0.20 0.33
N GLY A 47 3.99 -0.44 1.52
CA GLY A 47 4.33 0.29 2.75
C GLY A 47 5.57 -0.28 3.44
N ARG A 48 6.38 0.58 4.05
CA ARG A 48 7.44 0.16 4.98
C ARG A 48 7.80 1.23 5.99
N ILE A 49 8.08 0.80 7.22
CA ILE A 49 8.75 1.63 8.22
C ILE A 49 10.26 1.51 8.00
N VAL A 50 10.96 2.65 8.01
CA VAL A 50 12.42 2.70 8.08
C VAL A 50 12.86 3.61 9.20
N GLU A 51 13.97 3.29 9.84
CA GLU A 51 14.61 4.19 10.79
C GLU A 51 15.46 5.23 10.05
N SER A 52 15.17 6.50 10.29
CA SER A 52 15.96 7.63 9.80
C SER A 52 16.76 8.24 10.95
N GLU A 53 18.06 8.44 10.74
CA GLU A 53 18.93 9.10 11.71
C GLU A 53 18.48 10.53 12.07
N HIS A 54 17.76 11.20 11.16
CA HIS A 54 17.32 12.59 11.32
C HIS A 54 15.86 12.74 11.76
N TYR A 55 15.02 11.73 11.49
CA TYR A 55 13.57 11.86 11.62
C TYR A 55 12.93 10.75 12.48
N GLY A 56 13.74 9.81 13.00
CA GLY A 56 13.23 8.61 13.67
C GLY A 56 12.54 7.67 12.69
N SER A 57 11.60 6.86 13.18
CA SER A 57 10.83 5.93 12.36
C SER A 57 9.94 6.68 11.34
N VAL A 58 10.14 6.41 10.05
CA VAL A 58 9.37 6.97 8.94
C VAL A 58 8.61 5.86 8.23
N PHE A 59 7.29 5.98 8.15
CA PHE A 59 6.48 5.13 7.29
C PHE A 59 6.28 5.80 5.94
N TYR A 60 6.60 5.10 4.86
CA TYR A 60 6.32 5.56 3.50
C TYR A 60 5.72 4.44 2.67
N VAL A 61 5.01 4.88 1.63
CA VAL A 61 4.19 4.04 0.77
C VAL A 61 4.55 4.33 -0.68
N LEU A 62 4.76 3.26 -1.46
CA LEU A 62 4.76 3.33 -2.92
C LEU A 62 3.44 2.73 -3.44
N ILE A 63 2.65 3.55 -4.14
CA ILE A 63 1.43 3.11 -4.81
C ILE A 63 1.73 2.84 -6.28
N VAL A 64 1.38 1.65 -6.76
CA VAL A 64 1.61 1.21 -8.14
C VAL A 64 0.29 0.78 -8.78
N ASP A 65 0.10 1.12 -10.05
CA ASP A 65 -1.05 0.65 -10.84
C ASP A 65 -0.96 -0.87 -11.05
N TYR A 66 -1.96 -1.60 -10.58
CA TYR A 66 -1.97 -3.06 -10.62
C TYR A 66 -2.01 -3.61 -12.06
N ASP A 67 -2.88 -3.03 -12.90
CA ASP A 67 -3.07 -3.50 -14.28
C ASP A 67 -1.81 -3.27 -15.11
N PHE A 68 -1.08 -2.17 -14.83
CA PHE A 68 0.22 -1.90 -15.45
C PHE A 68 1.25 -2.98 -15.11
N ILE A 69 1.35 -3.38 -13.83
CA ILE A 69 2.33 -4.40 -13.41
C ILE A 69 1.98 -5.78 -13.96
N GLU A 70 0.72 -6.19 -13.86
CA GLU A 70 0.24 -7.47 -14.39
C GLU A 70 0.52 -7.60 -15.89
N SER A 71 0.29 -6.53 -16.66
CA SER A 71 0.48 -6.56 -18.11
C SER A 71 1.95 -6.54 -18.57
N HIS A 72 2.90 -6.11 -17.74
CA HIS A 72 4.30 -5.89 -18.15
C HIS A 72 5.32 -6.81 -17.47
N TYR A 73 5.00 -7.39 -16.31
CA TYR A 73 5.98 -8.12 -15.49
C TYR A 73 5.54 -9.53 -15.08
N HIS A 74 4.29 -9.92 -15.32
CA HIS A 74 3.80 -11.28 -15.08
C HIS A 74 3.71 -12.05 -16.42
N HIS A 75 4.84 -12.59 -16.86
CA HIS A 75 4.96 -13.57 -17.96
C HIS A 75 5.32 -14.95 -17.43
#